data_AF-A0A7C1B858-F1
#
_entry.id   AF-A0A7C1B858-F1
#
_cell.length_a   1.000
_cell.length_b   1.000
_cell.length_c   1.000
_cell.angle_alpha   90.00
_cell.angle_beta   90.00
_cell.angle_gamma   90.00
#
_symmetry.space_group_name_H-M   'P 1'
#
loop_
_entity.id
_entity.type
_entity.pdbx_description
1 polymer ?
#
loop_
_entity_poly.entity_id
_entity_poly.type
_entity_poly.pdbx_seq_one_letter_code
_entity_poly.pdbx_strand_id
1 'polypeptide(L)'
;MNALLNALDKYVDRVVEDPGTIRHVVDDVLRDSELAWLMIIASQEILSLYRERPGELISAVVSDVEMLKDRFKSLGIDLSGALEDFIEHDVLKLNLLLKKPLKLIQIITEFITRYTNEFEEYIRVYLAIVILLYALSKTGEPDKLRIMAKYIKQYAEILDSYTATFELMSRDEVGEAEIHSIHRSPETLRKVLEID
;
A
#
# COMPACT_ATOMS: atom_id res chain seq x y z
N MET A 1 9.58 10.76 12.37
CA MET A 1 8.78 11.19 11.19
C MET A 1 9.47 12.20 10.24
N ASN A 2 9.89 13.39 10.67
CA ASN A 2 10.37 14.46 9.75
C ASN A 2 11.57 14.08 8.85
N ALA A 3 12.52 13.29 9.35
CA ALA A 3 13.67 12.84 8.56
C ALA A 3 13.25 11.95 7.38
N LEU A 4 12.24 11.08 7.57
CA LEU A 4 11.70 10.23 6.51
C LEU A 4 11.03 11.08 5.42
N LEU A 5 10.18 12.03 5.81
CA LEU A 5 9.49 12.90 4.86
C LEU A 5 10.49 13.73 4.03
N ASN A 6 11.50 14.32 4.67
CA ASN A 6 12.57 15.05 3.98
C ASN A 6 13.36 14.14 3.01
N ALA A 7 13.61 12.89 3.38
CA ALA A 7 14.29 11.92 2.51
C ALA A 7 13.42 11.50 1.32
N LEU A 8 12.09 11.46 1.50
CA LEU A 8 11.12 11.17 0.44
C LEU A 8 10.89 12.34 -0.52
N ASP A 9 11.06 13.60 -0.07
CA ASP A 9 10.78 14.79 -0.88
C ASP A 9 11.47 14.74 -2.25
N LYS A 10 12.75 14.36 -2.32
CA LYS A 10 13.48 14.26 -3.61
C LYS A 10 12.85 13.28 -4.61
N TYR A 11 12.14 12.26 -4.13
CA TYR A 11 11.43 11.28 -4.96
C TYR A 11 10.03 11.78 -5.33
N VAL A 12 9.36 12.37 -4.36
CA VAL A 12 8.00 12.90 -4.51
C VAL A 12 7.99 14.07 -5.47
N ASP A 13 8.99 14.96 -5.40
CA ASP A 13 9.13 16.11 -6.29
C ASP A 13 9.25 15.66 -7.76
N ARG A 14 9.98 14.57 -8.04
CA ARG A 14 10.05 13.97 -9.39
C ARG A 14 8.68 13.48 -9.89
N VAL A 15 7.88 12.88 -9.01
CA VAL A 15 6.50 12.45 -9.34
C VAL A 15 5.56 13.64 -9.51
N VAL A 16 5.76 14.72 -8.74
CA VAL A 16 5.02 15.97 -8.88
C VAL A 16 5.37 16.69 -10.19
N GLU A 17 6.62 16.62 -10.64
CA GLU A 17 7.04 17.14 -11.94
C GLU A 17 6.45 16.32 -13.09
N ASP A 18 6.62 15.00 -13.06
CA ASP A 18 6.08 14.06 -14.03
C ASP A 18 5.55 12.79 -13.34
N PRO A 19 4.22 12.65 -13.17
CA PRO A 19 3.61 11.46 -12.56
C PRO A 19 3.93 10.16 -13.30
N GLY A 20 4.26 10.21 -14.60
CA GLY A 20 4.64 9.04 -15.40
C GLY A 20 5.94 8.38 -14.94
N THR A 21 6.74 9.06 -14.13
CA THR A 21 8.01 8.55 -13.61
C THR A 21 7.85 7.60 -12.42
N ILE A 22 6.65 7.42 -11.87
CA ILE A 22 6.39 6.70 -10.62
C ILE A 22 7.10 5.34 -10.52
N ARG A 23 7.10 4.55 -11.61
CA ARG A 23 7.76 3.24 -11.62
C ARG A 23 9.28 3.35 -11.40
N HIS A 24 9.94 4.28 -12.08
CA HIS A 24 11.37 4.51 -11.94
C HIS A 24 11.70 5.06 -10.55
N VAL A 25 10.85 5.95 -10.03
CA VAL A 25 10.99 6.52 -8.69
C VAL A 25 10.93 5.42 -7.63
N VAL A 26 9.98 4.48 -7.75
CA VAL A 26 9.87 3.32 -6.85
C VAL A 26 11.11 2.44 -6.91
N ASP A 27 11.64 2.15 -8.10
CA ASP A 27 12.87 1.36 -8.25
C ASP A 27 14.09 2.06 -7.60
N ASP A 28 14.17 3.39 -7.68
CA ASP A 28 15.22 4.16 -7.02
C ASP A 28 15.05 4.17 -5.48
N VAL A 29 13.81 4.29 -4.98
CA VAL A 29 13.48 4.21 -3.54
C VAL A 29 13.88 2.85 -2.97
N LEU A 30 13.60 1.76 -3.69
CA LEU A 30 13.95 0.40 -3.28
C LEU A 30 15.48 0.17 -3.17
N ARG A 31 16.28 0.98 -3.87
CA ARG A 31 17.74 0.93 -3.82
C ARG A 31 18.34 1.88 -2.78
N ASP A 32 17.54 2.76 -2.18
CA ASP A 32 17.98 3.70 -1.16
C ASP A 32 17.96 3.04 0.23
N SER A 33 19.12 2.50 0.63
CA SER A 33 19.28 1.82 1.91
C SER A 33 19.07 2.75 3.12
N GLU A 34 19.35 4.04 2.99
CA GLU A 34 19.13 5.01 4.08
C GLU A 34 17.63 5.21 4.29
N LEU A 35 16.90 5.38 3.19
CA LEU A 35 15.44 5.49 3.21
C LEU A 35 14.79 4.22 3.77
N ALA A 36 15.30 3.03 3.43
CA ALA A 36 14.82 1.78 3.99
C ALA A 36 14.91 1.75 5.53
N TRP A 37 16.02 2.21 6.10
CA TRP A 37 16.17 2.33 7.56
C TRP A 37 15.19 3.34 8.16
N LEU A 38 15.02 4.49 7.51
CA LEU A 38 14.07 5.52 7.97
C LEU A 38 12.63 5.01 7.95
N MET A 39 12.23 4.22 6.95
CA MET A 39 10.92 3.58 6.89
C MET A 39 10.72 2.60 8.05
N ILE A 40 11.71 1.76 8.35
CA ILE A 40 11.64 0.82 9.48
C ILE A 40 11.46 1.57 10.80
N ILE A 41 12.25 2.62 11.04
CA ILE A 41 12.17 3.43 12.26
C ILE A 41 10.80 4.11 12.36
N ALA A 42 10.32 4.71 11.27
CA ALA A 42 9.01 5.35 11.24
C ALA A 42 7.87 4.35 11.50
N SER A 43 7.95 3.12 10.95
CA SER A 43 6.98 2.07 11.25
C SER A 43 6.97 1.72 12.74
N GLN A 44 8.12 1.64 13.41
CA GLN A 44 8.17 1.39 14.86
C GLN A 44 7.57 2.54 15.66
N GLU A 45 7.84 3.79 15.26
CA GLU A 45 7.25 5.00 15.87
C GLU A 45 5.71 4.97 15.77
N ILE A 46 5.17 4.68 14.59
CA ILE A 46 3.73 4.55 14.35
C ILE A 46 3.13 3.41 15.16
N LEU A 47 3.79 2.26 15.25
CA LEU A 47 3.31 1.13 16.07
C LEU A 47 3.30 1.45 17.55
N SER A 48 4.30 2.19 18.05
CA SER A 48 4.32 2.66 19.43
C SER A 48 3.14 3.59 19.71
N LEU A 49 2.90 4.57 18.82
CA LEU A 49 1.76 5.48 18.92
C LEU A 49 0.43 4.74 18.87
N TYR A 50 0.28 3.75 17.98
CA TYR A 50 -0.94 2.94 17.91
C TYR A 50 -1.18 2.16 19.20
N ARG A 51 -0.13 1.63 19.84
CA ARG A 51 -0.29 0.90 21.12
C ARG A 51 -0.70 1.82 22.27
N GLU A 52 -0.22 3.04 22.29
CA GLU A 52 -0.56 4.01 23.34
C GLU A 52 -1.92 4.66 23.11
N ARG A 53 -2.22 5.03 21.86
CA ARG A 53 -3.37 5.88 21.48
C ARG A 53 -3.98 5.43 20.14
N PRO A 54 -4.56 4.22 20.07
CA PRO A 54 -5.07 3.67 18.80
C PRO A 54 -6.20 4.52 18.21
N GLY A 55 -7.07 5.08 19.06
CA GLY A 55 -8.19 5.91 18.63
C GLY A 55 -7.74 7.21 17.96
N GLU A 56 -6.74 7.91 18.53
CA GLU A 56 -6.22 9.16 17.96
C GLU A 56 -5.60 8.93 16.58
N LEU A 57 -4.81 7.87 16.43
CA LEU A 57 -4.16 7.55 15.15
C LEU A 57 -5.20 7.16 14.08
N ILE A 58 -6.16 6.29 14.42
CA ILE A 58 -7.22 5.89 13.49
C ILE A 58 -8.05 7.10 13.06
N SER A 59 -8.45 7.96 14.01
CA SER A 59 -9.21 9.17 13.69
C SER A 59 -8.45 10.13 12.78
N ALA A 60 -7.14 10.27 12.96
CA ALA A 60 -6.31 11.08 12.07
C ALA A 60 -6.29 10.52 10.65
N VAL A 61 -6.05 9.21 10.50
CA VAL A 61 -6.05 8.54 9.18
C VAL A 61 -7.41 8.67 8.48
N VAL A 62 -8.51 8.43 9.19
CA VAL A 62 -9.86 8.58 8.64
C VAL A 62 -10.11 10.03 8.18
N SER A 63 -9.71 11.01 8.99
CA SER A 63 -9.86 12.43 8.65
C SER A 63 -9.07 12.79 7.38
N ASP A 64 -7.83 12.33 7.27
CA ASP A 64 -6.98 12.59 6.11
C ASP A 64 -7.55 11.95 4.83
N VAL A 65 -8.09 10.74 4.95
CA VAL A 65 -8.75 10.03 3.84
C VAL A 65 -10.01 10.76 3.38
N GLU A 66 -10.87 11.18 4.30
CA GLU A 66 -12.08 11.95 3.94
C GLU A 66 -11.74 13.29 3.30
N MET A 67 -10.73 14.00 3.83
CA MET A 67 -10.23 15.24 3.21
C MET A 67 -9.71 15.01 1.78
N LEU A 68 -9.01 13.90 1.55
CA LEU A 68 -8.58 13.52 0.21
C LEU A 68 -9.79 13.22 -0.69
N LYS A 69 -10.73 12.37 -0.24
CA LYS A 69 -11.96 12.05 -0.99
C LYS A 69 -12.70 13.32 -1.44
N ASP A 70 -12.95 14.25 -0.52
CA ASP A 70 -13.63 15.52 -0.81
C ASP A 70 -12.89 16.38 -1.83
N ARG A 71 -11.56 16.47 -1.68
CA ARG A 71 -10.71 17.22 -2.60
C ARG A 71 -10.79 16.68 -4.02
N PHE A 72 -10.73 15.36 -4.20
CA PHE A 72 -10.80 14.75 -5.53
C PHE A 72 -12.20 14.80 -6.12
N LYS A 73 -13.24 14.66 -5.29
CA LYS A 73 -14.63 14.81 -5.69
C LYS A 73 -14.90 16.17 -6.30
N SER A 74 -14.32 17.24 -5.74
CA SER A 74 -14.41 18.60 -6.29
C SER A 74 -13.81 18.76 -7.69
N LEU A 75 -12.90 17.86 -8.08
CA LEU A 75 -12.24 17.81 -9.38
C LEU A 75 -12.91 16.83 -10.37
N GLY A 76 -14.02 16.21 -9.97
CA GLY A 76 -14.71 15.16 -10.74
C GLY A 76 -13.95 13.83 -10.76
N ILE A 77 -13.08 13.59 -9.77
CA ILE A 77 -12.28 12.38 -9.65
C ILE A 77 -12.80 11.60 -8.44
N ASP A 78 -13.26 10.38 -8.64
CA ASP A 78 -13.64 9.50 -7.54
C ASP A 78 -12.48 8.58 -7.18
N LEU A 79 -11.90 8.71 -5.98
CA LEU A 79 -10.84 7.83 -5.45
C LEU A 79 -11.32 6.91 -4.34
N SER A 80 -12.62 6.86 -4.06
CA SER A 80 -13.14 6.26 -2.83
C SER A 80 -12.78 4.79 -2.70
N GLY A 81 -13.07 3.98 -3.74
CA GLY A 81 -12.72 2.55 -3.76
C GLY A 81 -11.21 2.31 -3.64
N ALA A 82 -10.40 3.03 -4.41
CA ALA A 82 -8.94 2.84 -4.37
C ALA A 82 -8.31 3.17 -3.01
N LEU A 83 -8.86 4.16 -2.29
CA LEU A 83 -8.44 4.47 -0.92
C LEU A 83 -8.93 3.42 0.07
N GLU A 84 -10.14 2.88 -0.12
CA GLU A 84 -10.68 1.79 0.68
C GLU A 84 -9.83 0.51 0.54
N ASP A 85 -9.51 0.09 -0.68
CA ASP A 85 -8.64 -1.08 -0.95
C ASP A 85 -7.27 -0.93 -0.26
N PHE A 86 -6.68 0.27 -0.34
CA PHE A 86 -5.40 0.56 0.30
C PHE A 86 -5.48 0.50 1.83
N ILE A 87 -6.52 1.08 2.42
CA ILE A 87 -6.74 1.08 3.87
C ILE A 87 -7.04 -0.34 4.37
N GLU A 88 -7.84 -1.10 3.64
CA GLU A 88 -8.17 -2.49 3.96
C GLU A 88 -6.90 -3.33 4.07
N HIS A 89 -6.00 -3.22 3.10
CA HIS A 89 -4.71 -3.91 3.13
C HIS A 89 -3.86 -3.51 4.35
N ASP A 90 -3.80 -2.22 4.67
CA ASP A 90 -3.05 -1.74 5.83
C ASP A 90 -3.67 -2.20 7.16
N VAL A 91 -4.99 -2.22 7.26
CA VAL A 91 -5.74 -2.74 8.42
C VAL A 91 -5.49 -4.25 8.58
N LEU A 92 -5.48 -5.02 7.50
CA LEU A 92 -5.16 -6.44 7.51
C LEU A 92 -3.76 -6.68 8.08
N LYS A 93 -2.74 -6.00 7.53
CA LYS A 93 -1.35 -6.10 8.02
C LYS A 93 -1.23 -5.72 9.49
N LEU A 94 -1.88 -4.62 9.90
CA LEU A 94 -1.85 -4.16 11.29
C LEU A 94 -2.52 -5.18 12.23
N ASN A 95 -3.66 -5.75 11.84
CA ASN A 95 -4.34 -6.79 12.59
C ASN A 95 -3.45 -8.04 12.74
N LEU A 96 -2.79 -8.48 11.67
CA LEU A 96 -1.86 -9.61 11.70
C LEU A 96 -0.67 -9.31 12.62
N LEU A 97 -0.08 -8.12 12.50
CA LEU A 97 1.05 -7.72 13.31
C LEU A 97 0.72 -7.68 14.82
N LEU A 98 -0.48 -7.23 15.19
CA LEU A 98 -0.89 -7.09 16.57
C LEU A 98 -1.41 -8.39 17.20
N LYS A 99 -2.21 -9.16 16.44
CA LYS A 99 -2.92 -10.34 16.97
C LYS A 99 -2.21 -11.66 16.66
N LYS A 100 -1.53 -11.75 15.52
CA LYS A 100 -0.87 -12.98 15.04
C LYS A 100 0.53 -12.68 14.44
N PRO A 101 1.46 -12.04 15.17
CA PRO A 101 2.74 -11.59 14.61
C PRO A 101 3.58 -12.71 13.99
N LEU A 102 3.56 -13.92 14.59
CA LEU A 102 4.25 -15.07 14.02
C LEU A 102 3.66 -15.51 12.67
N LYS A 103 2.35 -15.41 12.50
CA LYS A 103 1.67 -15.71 11.23
C LYS A 103 2.05 -14.69 10.16
N LEU A 104 2.14 -13.40 10.52
CA LEU A 104 2.63 -12.37 9.59
C LEU A 104 4.06 -12.66 9.13
N ILE A 105 4.96 -13.04 10.05
CA ILE A 105 6.35 -13.41 9.72
C ILE A 105 6.37 -14.61 8.77
N GLN A 106 5.53 -15.62 9.01
CA GLN A 106 5.40 -16.78 8.14
C GLN A 106 4.94 -16.39 6.73
N ILE A 107 3.88 -15.56 6.62
CA ILE A 107 3.36 -15.08 5.33
C ILE A 107 4.45 -14.34 4.55
N ILE A 108 5.14 -13.39 5.20
CA ILE A 108 6.21 -12.61 4.57
C ILE A 108 7.36 -13.53 4.14
N THR A 109 7.77 -14.47 4.99
CA THR A 109 8.86 -15.41 4.69
C THR A 109 8.49 -16.31 3.50
N GLU A 110 7.28 -16.82 3.46
CA GLU A 110 6.77 -17.64 2.36
C GLU A 110 6.76 -16.84 1.05
N PHE A 111 6.29 -15.58 1.07
CA PHE A 111 6.35 -14.68 -0.08
C PHE A 111 7.79 -14.45 -0.57
N ILE A 112 8.71 -14.13 0.33
CA ILE A 112 10.11 -13.86 -0.03
C ILE A 112 10.79 -15.11 -0.63
N THR A 113 10.53 -16.29 -0.04
CA THR A 113 11.27 -17.52 -0.36
C THR A 113 10.67 -18.31 -1.51
N ARG A 114 9.34 -18.32 -1.66
CA ARG A 114 8.65 -19.11 -2.69
C ARG A 114 8.12 -18.25 -3.85
N TYR A 115 7.89 -16.96 -3.62
CA TYR A 115 7.19 -16.05 -4.53
C TYR A 115 7.95 -14.72 -4.66
N THR A 116 9.26 -14.80 -4.85
CA THR A 116 10.15 -13.63 -4.79
C THR A 116 9.77 -12.54 -5.79
N ASN A 117 9.39 -12.91 -7.02
CA ASN A 117 9.01 -11.93 -8.05
C ASN A 117 7.71 -11.20 -7.66
N GLU A 118 6.75 -11.94 -7.11
CA GLU A 118 5.46 -11.44 -6.65
C GLU A 118 5.63 -10.58 -5.41
N PHE A 119 6.55 -10.95 -4.50
CA PHE A 119 6.91 -10.11 -3.36
C PHE A 119 7.51 -8.77 -3.82
N GLU A 120 8.45 -8.80 -4.77
CA GLU A 120 9.01 -7.56 -5.31
C GLU A 120 7.94 -6.68 -5.95
N GLU A 121 7.05 -7.25 -6.76
CA GLU A 121 5.96 -6.50 -7.41
C GLU A 121 4.98 -5.95 -6.39
N TYR A 122 4.61 -6.73 -5.37
CA TYR A 122 3.80 -6.28 -4.25
C TYR A 122 4.40 -5.05 -3.57
N ILE A 123 5.70 -5.08 -3.24
CA ILE A 123 6.37 -3.94 -2.61
C ILE A 123 6.40 -2.74 -3.55
N ARG A 124 6.64 -2.93 -4.85
CA ARG A 124 6.60 -1.84 -5.83
C ARG A 124 5.23 -1.18 -5.89
N VAL A 125 4.16 -1.97 -5.97
CA VAL A 125 2.77 -1.51 -5.99
C VAL A 125 2.45 -0.72 -4.72
N TYR A 126 2.78 -1.28 -3.55
CA TYR A 126 2.51 -0.63 -2.27
C TYR A 126 3.25 0.71 -2.14
N LEU A 127 4.55 0.74 -2.47
CA LEU A 127 5.33 1.98 -2.44
C LEU A 127 4.85 3.02 -3.47
N ALA A 128 4.42 2.57 -4.66
CA ALA A 128 3.88 3.47 -5.66
C ALA A 128 2.66 4.23 -5.13
N ILE A 129 1.73 3.54 -4.46
CA ILE A 129 0.55 4.18 -3.86
C ILE A 129 0.97 5.16 -2.78
N VAL A 130 1.86 4.77 -1.86
CA VAL A 130 2.34 5.65 -0.78
C VAL A 130 2.98 6.93 -1.32
N ILE A 131 3.85 6.81 -2.32
CA ILE A 131 4.54 7.96 -2.94
C ILE A 131 3.53 8.84 -3.69
N LEU A 132 2.59 8.25 -4.43
CA LEU A 132 1.55 9.00 -5.14
C LEU A 132 0.67 9.76 -4.15
N LEU A 133 0.19 9.11 -3.08
CA LEU A 133 -0.61 9.76 -2.03
C LEU A 133 0.15 10.93 -1.41
N TYR A 134 1.45 10.78 -1.16
CA TYR A 134 2.26 11.89 -0.66
C TYR A 134 2.40 13.01 -1.71
N ALA A 135 2.61 12.68 -2.99
CA ALA A 135 2.66 13.64 -4.08
C ALA A 135 1.36 14.44 -4.24
N LEU A 136 0.18 13.84 -3.99
CA LEU A 136 -1.10 14.54 -4.02
C LEU A 136 -1.12 15.73 -3.05
N SER A 137 -0.42 15.63 -1.91
CA SER A 137 -0.34 16.71 -0.92
C SER A 137 0.53 17.89 -1.36
N LYS A 138 1.37 17.71 -2.40
CA LYS A 138 2.39 18.68 -2.83
C LYS A 138 2.03 19.48 -4.08
N THR A 139 0.99 19.09 -4.82
CA THR A 139 0.54 19.82 -6.01
C THR A 139 -0.96 20.07 -6.02
N GLY A 140 -1.38 21.22 -6.56
CA GLY A 140 -2.77 21.58 -6.81
C GLY A 140 -3.19 21.51 -8.28
N GLU A 141 -2.29 21.12 -9.18
CA GLU A 141 -2.53 21.14 -10.63
C GLU A 141 -3.53 20.05 -11.05
N PRO A 142 -4.72 20.41 -11.58
CA PRO A 142 -5.79 19.43 -11.86
C PRO A 142 -5.37 18.29 -12.79
N ASP A 143 -4.58 18.57 -13.83
CA ASP A 143 -4.18 17.54 -14.79
C ASP A 143 -3.20 16.53 -14.17
N LYS A 144 -2.25 16.99 -13.36
CA LYS A 144 -1.35 16.11 -12.62
C LYS A 144 -2.11 15.26 -11.60
N LEU A 145 -3.04 15.88 -10.87
CA LEU A 145 -3.90 15.17 -9.92
C LEU A 145 -4.74 14.07 -10.60
N ARG A 146 -5.25 14.31 -11.82
CA ARG A 146 -5.95 13.28 -12.62
C ARG A 146 -5.05 12.12 -12.99
N ILE A 147 -3.82 12.39 -13.42
CA ILE A 147 -2.86 11.34 -13.80
C ILE A 147 -2.47 10.52 -12.57
N MET A 148 -2.12 11.17 -11.45
CA MET A 148 -1.79 10.48 -10.21
C MET A 148 -2.96 9.65 -9.70
N ALA A 149 -4.19 10.18 -9.73
CA ALA A 149 -5.39 9.44 -9.36
C ALA A 149 -5.62 8.19 -10.23
N LYS A 150 -5.34 8.29 -11.54
CA LYS A 150 -5.39 7.12 -12.44
C LYS A 150 -4.38 6.06 -12.02
N TYR A 151 -3.15 6.43 -11.70
CA TYR A 151 -2.14 5.48 -11.22
C TYR A 151 -2.52 4.88 -9.86
N ILE A 152 -3.03 5.67 -8.92
CA ILE A 152 -3.51 5.18 -7.62
C ILE A 152 -4.56 4.09 -7.82
N LYS A 153 -5.57 4.32 -8.68
CA LYS A 153 -6.59 3.30 -8.99
C LYS A 153 -6.00 2.02 -9.56
N GLN A 154 -5.08 2.15 -10.53
CA GLN A 154 -4.44 0.99 -11.15
C GLN A 154 -3.64 0.17 -10.15
N TYR A 155 -2.88 0.83 -9.27
CA TYR A 155 -2.11 0.14 -8.24
C TYR A 155 -2.99 -0.41 -7.13
N ALA A 156 -4.08 0.26 -6.74
CA ALA A 156 -5.03 -0.23 -5.76
C ALA A 156 -5.73 -1.51 -6.23
N GLU A 157 -6.13 -1.59 -7.50
CA GLU A 157 -6.71 -2.80 -8.09
C GLU A 157 -5.73 -3.98 -8.06
N ILE A 158 -4.42 -3.72 -8.27
CA ILE A 158 -3.39 -4.75 -8.11
C ILE A 158 -3.21 -5.12 -6.64
N LEU A 159 -3.25 -4.12 -5.74
CA LEU A 159 -3.08 -4.33 -4.31
C LEU A 159 -4.21 -5.19 -3.72
N ASP A 160 -5.45 -5.00 -4.16
CA ASP A 160 -6.62 -5.81 -3.77
C ASP A 160 -6.37 -7.32 -3.95
N SER A 161 -5.73 -7.70 -5.06
CA SER A 161 -5.36 -9.10 -5.29
C SER A 161 -4.32 -9.64 -4.28
N TYR A 162 -3.40 -8.79 -3.84
CA TYR A 162 -2.45 -9.12 -2.78
C TYR A 162 -3.12 -9.13 -1.40
N THR A 163 -4.09 -8.24 -1.14
CA THR A 163 -4.91 -8.25 0.07
C THR A 163 -5.58 -9.60 0.24
N ALA A 164 -6.32 -10.06 -0.76
CA ALA A 164 -6.99 -11.35 -0.73
C ALA A 164 -6.01 -12.54 -0.60
N THR A 165 -4.82 -12.44 -1.19
CA THR A 165 -3.75 -13.45 -0.98
C THR A 165 -3.30 -13.49 0.48
N PHE A 166 -3.06 -12.32 1.10
CA PHE A 166 -2.69 -12.22 2.51
C PHE A 166 -3.79 -12.76 3.42
N GLU A 167 -5.06 -12.47 3.12
CA GLU A 167 -6.21 -12.99 3.86
C GLU A 167 -6.25 -14.52 3.82
N LEU A 168 -6.12 -15.11 2.64
CA LEU A 168 -6.11 -16.57 2.49
C LEU A 168 -4.96 -17.19 3.28
N MET A 169 -3.75 -16.67 3.12
CA MET A 169 -2.60 -17.19 3.86
C MET A 169 -2.73 -16.98 5.37
N SER A 170 -3.52 -15.99 5.82
CA SER A 170 -3.78 -15.73 7.24
C SER A 170 -4.73 -16.74 7.90
N ARG A 171 -5.53 -17.47 7.11
CA ARG A 171 -6.42 -18.52 7.61
C ARG A 171 -5.56 -19.68 8.12
N ASP A 172 -6.05 -20.34 9.18
CA ASP A 172 -5.28 -21.37 9.89
C ASP A 172 -5.39 -22.76 9.20
N GLU A 173 -6.27 -22.92 8.20
CA GLU A 173 -6.62 -24.21 7.55
C GLU A 173 -6.52 -24.22 6.00
N VAL A 174 -5.69 -23.39 5.37
CA VAL A 174 -5.53 -23.46 3.89
C VAL A 174 -4.46 -24.49 3.54
N GLY A 175 -4.84 -25.51 2.74
CA GLY A 175 -3.90 -26.48 2.20
C GLY A 175 -2.97 -25.85 1.16
N GLU A 176 -1.70 -26.25 1.09
CA GLU A 176 -0.70 -25.71 0.15
C GLU A 176 -1.20 -25.67 -1.31
N ALA A 177 -2.06 -26.63 -1.70
CA ALA A 177 -2.64 -26.71 -3.05
C ALA A 177 -3.60 -25.55 -3.42
N GLU A 178 -4.31 -24.98 -2.45
CA GLU A 178 -5.22 -23.84 -2.67
C GLU A 178 -4.45 -22.54 -2.87
N ILE A 179 -3.31 -22.37 -2.18
CA ILE A 179 -2.43 -21.21 -2.33
C ILE A 179 -1.73 -21.24 -3.71
N HIS A 180 -1.35 -22.43 -4.19
CA HIS A 180 -0.66 -22.60 -5.47
C HIS A 180 -1.53 -22.37 -6.71
N SER A 181 -2.85 -22.61 -6.63
CA SER A 181 -3.77 -22.43 -7.79
C SER A 181 -4.08 -20.97 -8.09
N ILE A 182 -3.90 -20.10 -7.09
CA ILE A 182 -4.31 -18.68 -7.10
C ILE A 182 -3.33 -17.77 -7.84
N HIS A 183 -2.13 -18.28 -8.11
CA HIS A 183 -0.97 -17.53 -8.55
C HIS A 183 -0.98 -17.04 -10.02
N ARG A 184 -2.15 -16.96 -10.65
CA ARG A 184 -2.28 -16.62 -12.07
C ARG A 184 -3.31 -15.51 -12.31
N SER A 185 -2.97 -14.27 -11.93
CA SER A 185 -3.75 -13.04 -12.17
C SER A 185 -4.91 -12.76 -11.19
N PRO A 186 -5.26 -11.47 -10.98
CA PRO A 186 -6.45 -11.01 -10.24
C PRO A 186 -7.74 -11.74 -10.61
N GLU A 187 -7.87 -12.14 -11.88
CA GLU A 187 -9.06 -12.83 -12.41
C GLU A 187 -9.14 -14.29 -11.94
N THR A 188 -8.01 -14.94 -11.68
CA THR A 188 -7.97 -16.30 -11.12
C THR A 188 -8.28 -16.27 -9.63
N LEU A 189 -7.88 -15.20 -8.93
CA LEU A 189 -8.23 -14.97 -7.53
C LEU A 189 -9.74 -14.80 -7.33
N ARG A 190 -10.41 -13.97 -8.15
CA ARG A 190 -11.88 -13.79 -8.13
C ARG A 190 -12.65 -15.09 -8.35
N LYS A 191 -12.18 -15.92 -9.29
CA LYS A 191 -12.79 -17.23 -9.59
C LYS A 191 -12.63 -18.26 -8.46
N VAL A 192 -11.51 -18.25 -7.75
CA VAL A 192 -11.27 -19.18 -6.63
C VAL A 192 -12.05 -18.77 -5.38
N LEU A 193 -12.33 -17.48 -5.22
CA LEU A 193 -13.08 -16.94 -4.09
C LEU A 193 -14.61 -16.95 -4.28
N GLU A 194 -15.12 -17.41 -5.42
CA GLU A 194 -16.56 -17.37 -5.79
C GLU A 194 -17.18 -15.96 -5.68
N ILE A 195 -16.38 -14.92 -5.95
CA ILE A 195 -16.83 -13.53 -5.98
C ILE A 195 -17.00 -13.14 -7.46
N ASP A 196 -18.25 -13.02 -7.91
CA ASP A 196 -18.63 -12.55 -9.26
C ASP A 196 -18.33 -11.05 -9.46
#